data_AF-A0A2G5TVF4-F1
#
_entry.id   AF-A0A2G5TVF4-F1
#
_cell.length_a   1.000
_cell.length_b   1.000
_cell.length_c   1.000
_cell.angle_alpha   90.00
_cell.angle_beta   90.00
_cell.angle_gamma   90.00
#
_symmetry.space_group_name_H-M   'P 1'
#
loop_
_entity.id
_entity.type
_entity.pdbx_description
1 polymer ?
#
loop_
_entity_poly.entity_id
_entity_poly.type
_entity_poly.pdbx_seq_one_letter_code
_entity_poly.pdbx_strand_id
1 'polypeptide(L)'
;MSLNVLDLEELHTPETRTEECEVKERNKGNGFTFRSYFVTFVAFQFAVLFLILGLTNYKKCSAVPRIRIWMILVGALLCLERGIAIRRLISKSIFDKEDVELSDHEACYRRETKRRQLKSRPVSQDFIWLLLVVLSMLSLTWLLNKPNSGSCDDIVFISVMLFSGIILLSCFLAVFYVCICFCCRKFCCCAKK
;
A
#
# COMPACT_ATOMS: atom_id res chain seq x y z
N MET A 1 -39.15 31.62 -33.84
CA MET A 1 -39.38 30.18 -33.66
C MET A 1 -39.02 29.50 -34.97
N SER A 2 -37.89 28.75 -34.98
CA SER A 2 -37.30 27.87 -36.02
C SER A 2 -35.76 28.11 -36.07
N LEU A 3 -35.01 27.75 -35.03
CA LEU A 3 -34.44 26.43 -34.74
C LEU A 3 -33.60 25.82 -35.89
N ASN A 4 -32.33 26.20 -35.91
CA ASN A 4 -31.13 25.37 -36.05
C ASN A 4 -31.15 24.21 -37.07
N VAL A 5 -30.64 24.49 -38.27
CA VAL A 5 -30.14 23.44 -39.20
C VAL A 5 -28.68 23.70 -39.59
N LEU A 6 -28.01 24.69 -38.97
CA LEU A 6 -26.71 25.18 -39.43
C LEU A 6 -25.60 25.11 -38.38
N ASP A 7 -25.58 24.07 -37.54
CA ASP A 7 -24.57 23.99 -36.47
C ASP A 7 -24.18 22.55 -36.06
N LEU A 8 -24.32 21.59 -36.99
CA LEU A 8 -23.86 20.21 -36.75
C LEU A 8 -22.51 19.89 -37.41
N GLU A 9 -22.00 20.77 -38.28
CA GLU A 9 -20.69 20.61 -38.93
C GLU A 9 -19.55 21.34 -38.20
N GLU A 10 -19.86 22.26 -37.28
CA GLU A 10 -18.85 23.01 -36.50
C GLU A 10 -18.40 22.27 -35.23
N LEU A 11 -18.99 21.11 -34.91
CA LEU A 11 -18.61 20.28 -33.76
C LEU A 11 -17.48 19.27 -34.07
N HIS A 12 -16.92 19.33 -35.28
CA HIS A 12 -15.91 18.37 -35.78
C HIS A 12 -14.56 19.00 -36.14
N THR A 13 -14.22 20.19 -35.64
CA THR A 13 -12.87 20.77 -35.74
C THR A 13 -12.04 20.47 -34.48
N PRO A 14 -11.05 19.56 -34.55
CA PRO A 14 -10.17 19.23 -33.44
C PRO A 14 -8.99 20.21 -33.40
N GLU A 15 -9.24 21.48 -33.08
CA GLU A 15 -8.18 22.52 -33.21
C GLU A 15 -7.82 23.26 -31.91
N THR A 16 -8.10 22.66 -30.75
CA THR A 16 -7.73 23.27 -29.44
C THR A 16 -7.15 22.29 -28.42
N ARG A 17 -6.52 21.18 -28.84
CA ARG A 17 -5.86 20.22 -27.93
C ARG A 17 -4.36 20.02 -28.15
N THR A 18 -3.72 20.93 -28.88
CA THR A 18 -2.31 20.81 -29.28
C THR A 18 -1.30 21.39 -28.28
N GLU A 19 -1.71 21.94 -27.13
CA GLU A 19 -0.77 22.62 -26.21
C GLU A 19 -0.46 21.92 -24.87
N GLU A 20 -0.99 20.73 -24.55
CA GLU A 20 -0.80 20.14 -23.21
C GLU A 20 0.07 18.86 -23.13
N CYS A 21 0.99 18.62 -24.07
CA CYS A 21 1.99 17.56 -23.91
C CYS A 21 3.40 18.20 -23.68
N GLU A 22 3.50 19.23 -22.82
CA GLU A 22 4.79 19.71 -22.31
C GLU A 22 5.44 18.64 -21.41
N VAL A 23 6.61 18.16 -21.86
CA VAL A 23 7.49 17.26 -21.12
C VAL A 23 8.00 18.00 -19.88
N LYS A 24 7.30 17.86 -18.76
CA LYS A 24 7.87 18.16 -17.45
C LYS A 24 9.00 17.18 -17.17
N GLU A 25 10.24 17.60 -17.44
CA GLU A 25 11.43 17.03 -16.81
C GLU A 25 11.24 17.07 -15.30
N ARG A 26 10.81 15.94 -14.75
CA ARG A 26 10.64 15.80 -13.31
C ARG A 26 11.94 15.26 -12.77
N ASN A 27 12.79 16.18 -12.30
CA ASN A 27 13.95 15.90 -11.48
C ASN A 27 13.49 15.05 -10.27
N LYS A 28 13.60 13.72 -10.39
CA LYS A 28 13.12 12.76 -9.38
C LYS A 28 14.22 12.66 -8.32
N GLY A 29 14.07 13.41 -7.24
CA GLY A 29 14.92 13.30 -6.06
C GLY A 29 15.05 11.86 -5.59
N ASN A 30 16.30 11.38 -5.54
CA ASN A 30 16.69 10.00 -5.20
C ASN A 30 16.27 9.54 -3.79
N GLY A 31 15.75 10.43 -2.94
CA GLY A 31 15.36 10.12 -1.56
C GLY A 31 14.10 9.25 -1.42
N PHE A 32 13.18 9.26 -2.39
CA PHE A 32 11.95 8.45 -2.30
C PHE A 32 12.23 6.95 -2.50
N THR A 33 13.28 6.60 -3.24
CA THR A 33 13.59 5.22 -3.63
C THR A 33 14.22 4.44 -2.48
N PHE A 34 15.18 5.03 -1.76
CA PHE A 34 15.89 4.36 -0.65
C PHE A 34 14.96 3.95 0.50
N ARG A 35 14.03 4.83 0.90
CA ARG A 35 13.04 4.54 1.95
C ARG A 35 12.16 3.35 1.57
N SER A 36 11.72 3.28 0.32
CA SER A 36 10.90 2.17 -0.18
C SER A 36 11.65 0.85 -0.16
N TYR A 37 12.94 0.85 -0.56
CA TYR A 37 13.78 -0.34 -0.50
C TYR A 37 14.02 -0.82 0.93
N PHE A 38 14.36 0.10 1.85
CA PHE A 38 14.60 -0.25 3.25
C PHE A 38 13.36 -0.89 3.90
N VAL A 39 12.18 -0.30 3.71
CA VAL A 39 10.92 -0.84 4.24
C VAL A 39 10.62 -2.22 3.64
N THR A 40 10.91 -2.41 2.36
CA THR A 40 10.72 -3.70 1.68
C THR A 40 11.66 -4.77 2.24
N PHE A 41 12.94 -4.44 2.45
CA PHE A 41 13.92 -5.35 3.03
C PHE A 41 13.53 -5.80 4.44
N VAL A 42 13.19 -4.86 5.32
CA VAL A 42 12.77 -5.16 6.70
C VAL A 42 11.53 -6.06 6.71
N ALA A 43 10.51 -5.73 5.91
CA ALA A 43 9.30 -6.53 5.84
C ALA A 43 9.55 -7.94 5.29
N PHE A 44 10.47 -8.09 4.35
CA PHE A 44 10.86 -9.39 3.82
C PHE A 44 11.54 -10.26 4.89
N GLN A 45 12.39 -9.67 5.74
CA GLN A 45 12.99 -10.40 6.87
C GLN A 45 11.93 -10.95 7.82
N PHE A 46 10.92 -10.14 8.19
CA PHE A 46 9.79 -10.60 9.00
C PHE A 46 9.00 -11.71 8.31
N ALA A 47 8.75 -11.58 7.00
CA ALA A 47 8.01 -12.59 6.24
C ALA A 47 8.74 -13.94 6.22
N VAL A 48 10.04 -13.93 5.94
CA VAL A 48 10.88 -15.13 5.94
C VAL A 48 10.94 -15.75 7.34
N LEU A 49 11.16 -14.95 8.37
CA LEU A 49 11.20 -15.42 9.76
C LEU A 49 9.89 -16.09 10.16
N PHE A 50 8.73 -15.49 9.85
CA PHE A 50 7.42 -16.08 10.16
C PHE A 50 7.11 -17.35 9.36
N LEU A 51 7.51 -17.41 8.09
CA LEU A 51 7.37 -18.63 7.30
C LEU A 51 8.24 -19.76 7.86
N ILE A 52 9.49 -19.48 8.21
CA ILE A 52 10.39 -20.48 8.80
C ILE A 52 9.85 -20.95 10.15
N LEU A 53 9.51 -20.04 11.08
CA LEU A 53 8.99 -20.41 12.39
C LEU A 53 7.61 -21.08 12.35
N GLY A 54 6.79 -20.74 11.35
CA GLY A 54 5.48 -21.33 11.15
C GLY A 54 5.53 -22.74 10.56
N LEU A 55 6.42 -22.97 9.59
CA LEU A 55 6.57 -24.25 8.89
C LEU A 55 7.46 -25.24 9.63
N THR A 56 8.46 -24.75 10.35
CA THR A 56 9.36 -25.65 11.11
C THR A 56 8.69 -26.11 12.40
N ASN A 57 8.89 -27.37 12.75
CA ASN A 57 8.57 -27.90 14.07
C ASN A 57 9.62 -27.45 15.10
N TYR A 58 9.86 -26.14 15.17
CA TYR A 58 10.86 -25.55 16.05
C TYR A 58 10.43 -25.73 17.51
N LYS A 59 11.05 -26.74 18.16
CA LYS A 59 10.78 -27.27 19.50
C LYS A 59 9.32 -27.68 19.75
N LYS A 60 9.10 -28.65 20.65
CA LYS A 60 7.78 -29.08 21.12
C LYS A 60 7.17 -28.01 22.02
N CYS A 61 7.01 -26.83 21.49
CA CYS A 61 6.27 -25.77 22.12
C CYS A 61 4.78 -26.09 21.89
N SER A 62 4.00 -26.21 22.95
CA SER A 62 2.53 -26.12 22.89
C SER A 62 2.10 -24.67 22.55
N ALA A 63 2.81 -24.04 21.61
CA ALA A 63 2.34 -22.86 20.93
C ALA A 63 1.12 -23.33 20.16
N VAL A 64 -0.05 -23.04 20.74
CA VAL A 64 -1.38 -23.29 20.23
C VAL A 64 -1.33 -23.31 18.69
N PRO A 65 -1.75 -24.39 18.00
CA PRO A 65 -1.60 -24.53 16.54
C PRO A 65 -2.07 -23.29 15.76
N ARG A 66 -3.01 -22.54 16.33
CA ARG A 66 -3.47 -21.21 15.90
C ARG A 66 -2.35 -20.19 15.65
N ILE A 67 -1.33 -20.09 16.51
CA ILE A 67 -0.23 -19.11 16.38
C ILE A 67 0.69 -19.48 15.21
N ARG A 68 0.95 -20.77 14.98
CA ARG A 68 1.74 -21.22 13.83
C ARG A 68 1.02 -20.94 12.51
N ILE A 69 -0.27 -21.28 12.44
CA ILE A 69 -1.11 -20.98 11.26
C ILE A 69 -1.12 -19.47 10.99
N TRP A 70 -1.23 -18.67 12.05
CA TRP A 70 -1.17 -17.22 11.96
C TRP A 70 0.17 -16.72 11.40
N MET A 71 1.30 -17.24 11.87
CA MET A 71 2.62 -16.84 11.36
C MET A 71 2.76 -17.16 9.86
N ILE A 72 2.29 -18.32 9.42
CA ILE A 72 2.30 -18.68 7.99
C ILE A 72 1.42 -17.71 7.20
N LEU A 73 0.21 -17.44 7.66
CA LEU A 73 -0.73 -16.51 7.01
C LEU A 73 -0.14 -15.10 6.89
N VAL A 74 0.39 -14.56 7.99
CA VAL A 74 1.00 -13.21 8.00
C VAL A 74 2.23 -13.17 7.11
N GLY A 75 3.10 -14.18 7.17
CA GLY A 75 4.27 -14.28 6.30
C GLY A 75 3.90 -14.30 4.82
N ALA A 76 2.88 -15.09 4.44
CA ALA A 76 2.38 -15.13 3.08
C ALA A 76 1.77 -13.77 2.63
N LEU A 77 0.98 -13.13 3.49
CA LEU A 77 0.39 -11.82 3.21
C LEU A 77 1.46 -10.72 3.03
N LEU A 78 2.52 -10.74 3.84
CA LEU A 78 3.65 -9.82 3.67
C LEU A 78 4.35 -10.04 2.34
N CYS A 79 4.61 -11.29 1.95
CA CYS A 79 5.18 -11.61 0.64
C CYS A 79 4.27 -11.12 -0.51
N LEU A 80 2.95 -11.28 -0.39
CA LEU A 80 1.99 -10.81 -1.39
C LEU A 80 1.96 -9.27 -1.48
N GLU A 81 1.92 -8.57 -0.34
CA GLU A 81 1.93 -7.10 -0.31
C GLU A 81 3.19 -6.54 -0.98
N ARG A 82 4.36 -7.09 -0.62
CA ARG A 82 5.64 -6.69 -1.20
C ARG A 82 5.76 -7.09 -2.66
N GLY A 83 5.25 -8.27 -3.04
CA GLY A 83 5.19 -8.71 -4.43
C GLY A 83 4.37 -7.76 -5.31
N ILE A 84 3.22 -7.30 -4.83
CA ILE A 84 2.39 -6.32 -5.54
C ILE A 84 3.11 -4.97 -5.65
N ALA A 85 3.77 -4.51 -4.57
CA ALA A 85 4.52 -3.25 -4.57
C ALA A 85 5.72 -3.28 -5.54
N ILE A 86 6.49 -4.38 -5.56
CA ILE A 86 7.64 -4.55 -6.46
C ILE A 86 7.17 -4.60 -7.92
N ARG A 87 6.13 -5.39 -8.24
CA ARG A 87 5.57 -5.46 -9.59
C ARG A 87 5.16 -4.07 -10.11
N ARG A 88 4.60 -3.21 -9.24
CA ARG A 88 4.26 -1.83 -9.58
C ARG A 88 5.48 -0.97 -9.85
N LEU A 89 6.52 -1.09 -9.04
CA LEU A 89 7.78 -0.36 -9.25
C LEU A 89 8.41 -0.76 -10.59
N ILE A 90 8.42 -2.07 -10.90
CA ILE A 90 8.92 -2.59 -12.18
C ILE A 90 8.07 -2.04 -13.33
N SER A 91 6.75 -2.17 -13.27
CA SER A 91 5.83 -1.65 -14.30
C SER A 91 6.01 -0.15 -14.53
N LYS A 92 6.18 0.63 -13.45
CA LYS A 92 6.47 2.07 -13.55
C LYS A 92 7.82 2.34 -14.19
N SER A 93 8.85 1.55 -13.88
CA SER A 93 10.19 1.73 -14.47
C SER A 93 10.25 1.37 -15.96
N ILE A 94 9.46 0.37 -16.39
CA ILE A 94 9.32 0.00 -17.81
C ILE A 94 8.56 1.11 -18.55
N PHE A 95 7.47 1.60 -17.96
CA PHE A 95 6.70 2.72 -18.52
C PHE A 95 7.54 4.00 -18.63
N ASP A 96 8.31 4.36 -17.59
CA ASP A 96 9.22 5.52 -17.62
C ASP A 96 10.31 5.37 -18.71
N LYS A 97 10.68 4.14 -19.12
CA LYS A 97 11.63 3.89 -20.23
C LYS A 97 10.97 3.97 -21.60
N GLU A 98 9.77 3.41 -21.76
CA GLU A 98 8.96 3.52 -22.99
C GLU A 98 8.51 4.98 -23.25
N ASP A 99 8.39 5.80 -22.21
CA ASP A 99 8.05 7.23 -22.30
C ASP A 99 9.07 8.06 -23.10
N VAL A 100 10.31 7.58 -23.26
CA VAL A 100 11.38 8.29 -24.01
C VAL A 100 11.21 8.16 -25.53
N GLU A 101 10.44 7.18 -26.04
CA GLU A 101 10.52 6.78 -27.47
C GLU A 101 9.28 7.07 -28.34
N LEU A 102 8.16 7.59 -27.83
CA LEU A 102 6.92 7.74 -28.64
C LEU A 102 6.43 9.20 -28.80
N SER A 103 6.45 9.69 -30.04
CA SER A 103 5.91 10.99 -30.47
C SER A 103 4.66 10.79 -31.34
N ASP A 104 3.56 10.31 -30.74
CA ASP A 104 2.25 10.20 -31.42
C ASP A 104 1.10 10.66 -30.52
N HIS A 105 0.10 11.34 -31.11
CA HIS A 105 -1.01 11.97 -30.38
C HIS A 105 -1.95 10.96 -29.70
N GLU A 106 -2.23 9.82 -30.35
CA GLU A 106 -2.99 8.70 -29.75
C GLU A 106 -2.23 8.05 -28.58
N ALA A 107 -0.90 8.10 -28.62
CA ALA A 107 -0.07 7.63 -27.51
C ALA A 107 -0.17 8.56 -26.30
N CYS A 108 -0.31 9.89 -26.47
CA CYS A 108 -0.50 10.85 -25.37
C CYS A 108 -1.83 10.57 -24.61
N TYR A 109 -2.93 10.21 -25.28
CA TYR A 109 -4.19 9.81 -24.61
C TYR A 109 -4.10 8.44 -23.89
N ARG A 110 -3.48 7.44 -24.53
CA ARG A 110 -3.22 6.11 -23.92
C ARG A 110 -2.26 6.22 -22.72
N ARG A 111 -1.35 7.19 -22.75
CA ARG A 111 -0.44 7.53 -21.64
C ARG A 111 -1.19 8.10 -20.46
N GLU A 112 -2.06 9.10 -20.66
CA GLU A 112 -2.79 9.71 -19.54
C GLU A 112 -3.65 8.68 -18.80
N THR A 113 -4.32 7.81 -19.54
CA THR A 113 -5.15 6.73 -18.98
C THR A 113 -4.30 5.70 -18.22
N LYS A 114 -3.17 5.22 -18.77
CA LYS A 114 -2.23 4.33 -18.05
C LYS A 114 -1.58 5.02 -16.84
N ARG A 115 -1.24 6.31 -16.94
CA ARG A 115 -0.66 7.10 -15.85
C ARG A 115 -1.66 7.28 -14.71
N ARG A 116 -2.94 7.49 -15.01
CA ARG A 116 -4.03 7.50 -14.02
C ARG A 116 -4.20 6.12 -13.35
N GLN A 117 -4.10 5.03 -14.12
CA GLN A 117 -4.14 3.66 -13.57
C GLN A 117 -2.91 3.29 -12.71
N LEU A 118 -1.72 3.78 -13.05
CA LEU A 118 -0.50 3.56 -12.24
C LEU A 118 -0.46 4.48 -11.00
N LYS A 119 -1.09 5.65 -11.06
CA LYS A 119 -1.21 6.59 -9.94
C LYS A 119 -2.26 6.15 -8.93
N SER A 120 -3.28 5.38 -9.33
CA SER A 120 -4.24 4.84 -8.39
C SER A 120 -3.61 3.75 -7.51
N ARG A 121 -3.72 3.97 -6.19
CA ARG A 121 -3.39 2.95 -5.20
C ARG A 121 -4.35 1.77 -5.40
N PRO A 122 -3.89 0.51 -5.45
CA PRO A 122 -4.84 -0.57 -5.65
C PRO A 122 -5.67 -0.73 -4.39
N VAL A 123 -6.95 -0.93 -4.58
CA VAL A 123 -7.86 -1.34 -3.50
C VAL A 123 -7.34 -2.61 -2.79
N SER A 124 -6.61 -3.47 -3.51
CA SER A 124 -6.02 -4.70 -2.94
C SER A 124 -4.93 -4.44 -1.90
N GLN A 125 -4.16 -3.35 -1.98
CA GLN A 125 -3.13 -3.07 -0.97
C GLN A 125 -3.75 -2.61 0.35
N ASP A 126 -4.82 -1.82 0.28
CA ASP A 126 -5.56 -1.39 1.47
C ASP A 126 -6.30 -2.58 2.10
N PHE A 127 -6.83 -3.51 1.30
CA PHE A 127 -7.44 -4.75 1.79
C PHE A 127 -6.43 -5.65 2.52
N ILE A 128 -5.23 -5.86 1.95
CA ILE A 128 -4.18 -6.64 2.61
C ILE A 128 -3.75 -5.99 3.93
N TRP A 129 -3.61 -4.66 3.95
CA TRP A 129 -3.26 -3.94 5.17
C TRP A 129 -4.34 -4.07 6.26
N LEU A 130 -5.61 -3.96 5.89
CA LEU A 130 -6.72 -4.16 6.82
C LEU A 130 -6.74 -5.60 7.38
N LEU A 131 -6.47 -6.59 6.53
CA LEU A 131 -6.36 -7.98 6.96
C LEU A 131 -5.21 -8.19 7.97
N LEU A 132 -4.06 -7.54 7.75
CA LEU A 132 -2.94 -7.56 8.70
C LEU A 132 -3.31 -6.93 10.05
N VAL A 133 -4.10 -5.84 10.06
CA VAL A 133 -4.60 -5.23 11.30
C VAL A 133 -5.52 -6.20 12.05
N VAL A 134 -6.47 -6.83 11.36
CA VAL A 134 -7.38 -7.81 11.96
C VAL A 134 -6.60 -8.99 12.54
N LEU A 135 -5.66 -9.54 11.79
CA LEU A 135 -4.79 -10.63 12.25
C LEU A 135 -3.95 -10.20 13.46
N SER A 136 -3.45 -8.96 13.49
CA SER A 136 -2.69 -8.43 14.63
C SER A 136 -3.54 -8.36 15.89
N MET A 137 -4.80 -7.90 15.79
CA MET A 137 -5.75 -7.90 16.91
C MET A 137 -6.02 -9.33 17.43
N LEU A 138 -6.28 -10.28 16.53
CA LEU A 138 -6.51 -11.68 16.90
C LEU A 138 -5.32 -12.28 17.66
N SER A 139 -4.10 -12.03 17.18
CA SER A 139 -2.89 -12.53 17.84
C SER A 139 -2.72 -11.95 19.24
N LEU A 140 -3.00 -10.65 19.44
CA LEU A 140 -2.88 -10.00 20.74
C LEU A 140 -3.88 -10.59 21.74
N THR A 141 -5.13 -10.81 21.32
CA THR A 141 -6.14 -11.47 22.15
C THR A 141 -5.73 -12.87 22.56
N TRP A 142 -5.12 -13.65 21.65
CA TRP A 142 -4.60 -14.99 21.97
C TRP A 142 -3.41 -14.96 22.94
N LEU A 143 -2.53 -13.96 22.79
CA LEU A 143 -1.36 -13.79 23.64
C LEU A 143 -1.75 -13.35 25.06
N LEU A 144 -2.74 -12.45 25.20
CA LEU A 144 -3.26 -11.99 26.49
C LEU A 144 -4.02 -13.08 27.25
N ASN A 145 -4.70 -13.98 26.53
CA ASN A 145 -5.44 -15.10 27.12
C ASN A 145 -4.60 -16.37 27.33
N LYS A 146 -3.28 -16.29 27.17
CA LYS A 146 -2.40 -17.46 27.33
C LYS A 146 -2.25 -17.79 28.83
N PRO A 147 -2.50 -19.04 29.27
CA PRO A 147 -2.21 -19.44 30.64
C PRO A 147 -0.70 -19.43 30.91
N ASN A 148 -0.30 -18.92 32.08
CA ASN A 148 1.10 -18.80 32.51
C ASN A 148 1.86 -20.14 32.61
N SER A 149 1.18 -21.29 32.46
CA SER A 149 1.70 -22.62 32.77
C SER A 149 2.42 -23.34 31.62
N GLY A 150 2.83 -22.65 30.56
CA GLY A 150 3.52 -23.27 29.42
C GLY A 150 4.74 -22.47 28.96
N SER A 151 5.92 -23.06 29.18
CA SER A 151 7.22 -22.69 28.57
C SER A 151 7.07 -22.61 27.05
N CYS A 152 6.63 -21.45 26.57
CA CYS A 152 6.60 -21.16 25.15
C CYS A 152 7.93 -20.55 24.77
N ASP A 153 8.40 -20.80 23.55
CA ASP A 153 9.64 -20.20 23.08
C ASP A 153 9.48 -18.68 23.01
N ASP A 154 10.26 -17.97 23.83
CA ASP A 154 10.19 -16.51 23.96
C ASP A 154 10.43 -15.82 22.62
N ILE A 155 11.18 -16.46 21.72
CA ILE A 155 11.45 -15.94 20.37
C ILE A 155 10.15 -15.80 19.56
N VAL A 156 9.27 -16.81 19.62
CA VAL A 156 7.98 -16.77 18.92
C VAL A 156 7.08 -15.72 19.56
N PHE A 157 7.01 -15.71 20.89
CA PHE A 157 6.18 -14.77 21.63
C PHE A 157 6.57 -13.32 21.34
N ILE A 158 7.86 -12.99 21.47
CA ILE A 158 8.41 -11.66 21.25
C ILE A 158 8.21 -11.22 19.80
N SER A 159 8.46 -12.10 18.83
CA SER A 159 8.33 -11.75 17.41
C SER A 159 6.89 -11.41 17.03
N VAL A 160 5.92 -12.20 17.50
CA VAL A 160 4.48 -11.96 17.26
C VAL A 160 4.02 -10.69 18.00
N MET A 161 4.42 -10.51 19.26
CA MET A 161 4.10 -9.31 20.04
C MET A 161 4.64 -8.03 19.39
N LEU A 162 5.92 -8.03 18.99
CA LEU A 162 6.54 -6.87 18.37
C LEU A 162 5.88 -6.52 17.04
N PHE A 163 5.65 -7.50 16.17
CA PHE A 163 5.02 -7.27 14.88
C PHE A 163 3.60 -6.71 15.04
N SER A 164 2.76 -7.36 15.84
CA SER A 164 1.39 -6.93 16.08
C SER A 164 1.34 -5.56 16.75
N GLY A 165 2.24 -5.28 17.70
CA GLY A 165 2.39 -3.97 18.33
C GLY A 165 2.72 -2.86 17.34
N ILE A 166 3.67 -3.09 16.43
CA ILE A 166 4.05 -2.12 15.39
C ILE A 166 2.85 -1.81 14.47
N ILE A 167 2.13 -2.84 14.02
CA ILE A 167 0.97 -2.66 13.13
C ILE A 167 -0.13 -1.87 13.84
N LEU A 168 -0.48 -2.25 15.07
CA LEU A 168 -1.54 -1.57 15.83
C LEU A 168 -1.17 -0.14 16.20
N LEU A 169 0.08 0.10 16.61
CA LEU A 169 0.57 1.45 16.87
C LEU A 169 0.50 2.32 15.62
N SER A 170 0.88 1.78 14.46
CA SER A 170 0.79 2.51 13.18
C SER A 170 -0.65 2.88 12.84
N CYS A 171 -1.60 1.99 13.11
CA CYS A 171 -3.03 2.24 12.93
C CYS A 171 -3.54 3.32 13.88
N PHE A 172 -3.17 3.22 15.17
CA PHE A 172 -3.54 4.20 16.19
C PHE A 172 -3.02 5.60 15.83
N LEU A 173 -1.75 5.71 15.41
CA LEU A 173 -1.16 6.98 14.97
C LEU A 173 -1.86 7.55 13.73
N ALA A 174 -2.24 6.69 12.77
CA ALA A 174 -2.97 7.12 11.58
C ALA A 174 -4.36 7.68 11.94
N VAL A 175 -5.10 7.00 12.82
CA VAL A 175 -6.41 7.47 13.31
C VAL A 175 -6.25 8.77 14.09
N PHE A 176 -5.28 8.83 15.00
CA PHE A 176 -4.99 10.04 15.78
C PHE A 176 -4.67 11.24 14.88
N TYR A 177 -3.85 11.04 13.85
CA TYR A 177 -3.54 12.09 12.87
C TYR A 177 -4.79 12.56 12.12
N VAL A 178 -5.64 11.65 11.65
CA VAL A 178 -6.90 12.00 10.97
C VAL A 178 -7.83 12.76 11.91
N CYS A 179 -7.94 12.35 13.17
CA CYS A 179 -8.72 13.05 14.20
C CYS A 179 -8.21 14.47 14.43
N ILE A 180 -6.89 14.67 14.58
CA ILE A 180 -6.29 16.00 14.70
C ILE A 180 -6.60 16.84 13.47
N CYS A 181 -6.36 16.31 12.26
CA CYS A 181 -6.63 17.05 11.02
C CYS A 181 -8.10 17.46 10.93
N PHE A 182 -9.03 16.59 11.30
CA PHE A 182 -10.47 16.90 11.29
C PHE A 182 -10.84 17.96 12.33
N CYS A 183 -10.29 17.86 13.54
CA CYS A 183 -10.47 18.86 14.60
C CYS A 183 -9.88 20.22 14.18
N CYS A 184 -8.65 20.28 13.68
CA CYS A 184 -8.02 21.50 13.19
C CYS A 184 -8.77 22.11 12.00
N ARG A 185 -9.32 21.29 11.09
CA ARG A 185 -10.11 21.78 9.96
C ARG A 185 -11.44 22.38 10.42
N LYS A 186 -12.08 21.82 11.46
CA LYS A 186 -13.25 22.43 12.10
C LYS A 186 -12.91 23.73 12.82
N PHE A 187 -11.78 23.80 13.55
CA PHE A 187 -11.34 25.03 14.22
C PHE A 187 -10.96 26.14 13.21
N CYS A 188 -10.26 25.82 12.12
CA CYS A 188 -9.90 26.80 11.09
C CYS A 188 -11.09 27.29 10.24
N CYS A 189 -12.14 26.47 10.07
CA CYS A 189 -13.36 26.90 9.37
C CYS A 189 -14.34 27.68 10.26
N CYS A 190 -14.29 27.51 11.58
CA CYS A 190 -15.13 28.29 12.52
C CYS A 190 -14.54 29.66 12.89
N ALA A 191 -13.22 29.87 12.78
CA ALA A 191 -12.59 31.17 13.02
C ALA A 191 -12.74 32.18 11.86
N LYS A 192 -13.50 31.83 10.81
CA LYS A 192 -13.71 32.63 9.59
C LYS A 192 -15.18 33.05 9.40
N LYS A 193 -15.98 33.04 10.46
CA LYS A 193 -17.35 33.58 10.47
C LYS A 193 -17.43 34.77 11.40
#